data_AF-A0A9D7NVQ0-F1
#
_entry.id   AF-A0A9D7NVQ0-F1
#
_cell.length_a   1.000
_cell.length_b   1.000
_cell.length_c   1.000
_cell.angle_alpha   90.00
_cell.angle_beta   90.00
_cell.angle_gamma   90.00
#
_symmetry.space_group_name_H-M   'P 1'
#
loop_
_entity.id
_entity.type
_entity.pdbx_description
1 polymer ?
#
loop_
_entity_poly.entity_id
_entity_poly.type
_entity_poly.pdbx_seq_one_letter_code
_entity_poly.pdbx_strand_id
1 'polypeptide(L)'
;MTSSLRPALLALCCTVSACHAQPGEQGTATPPDAGLVGKGRTSIGLVLAENGQLPIDERIALYHRLKKERFEEHTFQQETDLTMYGYSLLWGGKPSEALAVFQLLASEFPGSSNAYDCIGEAFLVLGDTVLAVANYEKALELDPNNLSSMGQLDRIQGKQSVAENYADRYAKVFTVQQYRADLDELGSKLMELHPNALKFISEKGLRELIERKKALITDSTTYAQFNWHCCEIVASIKCSHTSTGDFFLENQLVPAAKRFPLRTHFVDGHLYITDSVVQDSRFAVGDEIQRINGVLVKDLVQEIYRHIPAQGNNETSKRYDLNTWSTVMLPFALDHPDHFDLHIAGKAPLRLKPLAKSIPIETSVHPACPDKLCFQVLPNKTTALLTITSFSYYWWSNLTEFKTFIDNSFQEIEAQGITDLIIDVRYNGGGSQHASIHLLKYLMRQPFRYFASALYDEEEGIQVPFKNAYSGKLYFMIDGNGNSTTGHFMSLVKAHDLGVIVGEELGSNQFCTGGSTTCRLTHTQLEFYVATGTHITTATGLPDETGILPDHTIPQTIDTYLKGEDPVRDFTLGLIAE
;
A
#
# COMPACT_ATOMS: atom_id res chain seq x y z
N MET A 1 4.15 -40.81 -21.86
CA MET A 1 5.55 -40.59 -21.45
C MET A 1 6.00 -39.28 -22.09
N THR A 2 6.84 -38.53 -21.36
CA THR A 2 7.34 -37.16 -21.62
C THR A 2 6.34 -36.02 -21.34
N SER A 3 6.16 -35.72 -20.05
CA SER A 3 5.75 -34.41 -19.53
C SER A 3 6.99 -33.52 -19.39
N SER A 4 7.03 -32.37 -20.08
CA SER A 4 8.05 -31.35 -19.87
C SER A 4 7.73 -30.55 -18.61
N LEU A 5 8.53 -30.72 -17.57
CA LEU A 5 8.55 -29.85 -16.39
C LEU A 5 9.12 -28.47 -16.80
N ARG A 6 8.30 -27.42 -16.70
CA ARG A 6 8.81 -26.04 -16.60
C ARG A 6 9.30 -25.81 -15.17
N PRO A 7 10.49 -25.24 -14.94
CA PRO A 7 10.92 -24.86 -13.60
C PRO A 7 10.07 -23.67 -13.12
N ALA A 8 9.48 -23.80 -11.94
CA ALA A 8 8.85 -22.72 -11.22
C ALA A 8 9.95 -21.76 -10.74
N LEU A 9 10.03 -20.56 -11.34
CA LEU A 9 10.65 -19.43 -10.65
C LEU A 9 9.73 -19.08 -9.48
N LEU A 10 10.19 -19.33 -8.26
CA LEU A 10 9.64 -18.69 -7.08
C LEU A 10 9.80 -17.18 -7.29
N ALA A 11 8.68 -16.49 -7.53
CA ALA A 11 8.62 -15.05 -7.35
C ALA A 11 8.87 -14.78 -5.86
N LEU A 12 10.08 -14.35 -5.50
CA LEU A 12 10.31 -13.69 -4.23
C LEU A 12 9.38 -12.47 -4.21
N CYS A 13 8.38 -12.50 -3.33
CA CYS A 13 7.74 -11.27 -2.85
C CYS A 13 8.81 -10.51 -2.05
N CYS A 14 9.71 -9.80 -2.74
CA CYS A 14 10.47 -8.73 -2.12
C CYS A 14 9.52 -7.54 -2.02
N THR A 15 9.02 -7.27 -0.82
CA THR A 15 8.41 -5.98 -0.50
C THR A 15 9.45 -4.90 -0.81
N VAL A 16 9.04 -3.87 -1.56
CA VAL A 16 9.87 -2.70 -1.90
C VAL A 16 10.06 -1.90 -0.61
N SER A 17 10.97 -2.39 0.24
CA SER A 17 11.13 -1.97 1.64
C SER A 17 12.47 -1.29 1.92
N ALA A 18 13.32 -1.14 0.90
CA ALA A 18 14.61 -0.49 0.97
C ALA A 18 14.70 0.62 -0.10
N CYS A 19 14.17 1.80 0.21
CA CYS A 19 14.49 3.04 -0.48
C CYS A 19 14.59 4.15 0.57
N HIS A 20 15.78 4.33 1.15
CA HIS A 20 16.12 5.53 1.92
C HIS A 20 17.05 6.40 1.09
N ALA A 21 16.74 7.69 1.01
CA ALA A 21 17.72 8.74 0.75
C ALA A 21 17.87 9.56 2.04
N GLN A 22 19.09 9.69 2.57
CA GLN A 22 19.37 10.57 3.71
C GLN A 22 19.47 12.05 3.26
N PRO A 23 18.99 13.03 4.04
CA PRO A 23 19.14 14.44 3.71
C PRO A 23 20.56 14.96 4.01
N GLY A 24 21.24 15.47 2.99
CA GLY A 24 22.47 16.25 3.12
C GLY A 24 22.20 17.69 3.59
N GLU A 25 23.17 18.26 4.30
CA GLU A 25 23.12 19.52 5.06
C GLU A 25 22.66 20.77 4.28
N GLN A 26 21.91 21.64 4.97
CA GLN A 26 21.36 22.91 4.46
C GLN A 26 22.43 24.01 4.35
N GLY A 27 22.49 24.66 3.18
CA GLY A 27 23.13 25.96 2.97
C GLY A 27 22.09 27.05 2.66
N THR A 28 22.07 28.11 3.45
CA THR A 28 21.14 29.26 3.35
C THR A 28 21.48 30.20 2.18
N ALA A 29 20.49 30.60 1.38
CA ALA A 29 20.51 31.87 0.64
C ALA A 29 19.10 32.34 0.23
N THR A 30 18.77 33.60 0.55
CA THR A 30 17.57 34.36 0.15
C THR A 30 17.58 34.81 -1.32
N PRO A 31 16.41 35.16 -1.91
CA PRO A 31 16.19 35.13 -3.37
C PRO A 31 16.54 36.45 -4.06
N PRO A 32 16.70 36.42 -5.40
CA PRO A 32 15.81 37.28 -6.19
C PRO A 32 15.30 36.69 -7.52
N ASP A 33 14.11 37.19 -7.83
CA ASP A 33 13.53 37.56 -9.12
C ASP A 33 12.72 36.57 -9.96
N ALA A 34 11.58 37.12 -10.40
CA ALA A 34 10.51 36.49 -11.12
C ALA A 34 10.84 36.38 -12.61
N GLY A 35 10.54 35.21 -13.17
CA GLY A 35 10.51 34.98 -14.60
C GLY A 35 11.47 33.89 -15.02
N LEU A 36 10.97 32.65 -15.06
CA LEU A 36 11.27 31.62 -16.06
C LEU A 36 10.35 30.43 -15.77
N VAL A 37 9.68 29.94 -16.80
CA VAL A 37 8.79 28.77 -16.79
C VAL A 37 9.60 27.56 -16.27
N GLY A 38 9.28 27.05 -15.08
CA GLY A 38 9.96 25.91 -14.49
C GLY A 38 9.72 24.65 -15.32
N LYS A 39 10.78 24.12 -15.94
CA LYS A 39 10.79 22.75 -16.46
C LYS A 39 11.08 21.83 -15.28
N GLY A 40 10.20 20.85 -15.02
CA GLY A 40 10.51 19.74 -14.14
C GLY A 40 11.75 18.99 -14.65
N ARG A 41 12.54 18.44 -13.72
CA ARG A 41 13.64 17.51 -14.04
C ARG A 41 13.06 16.16 -14.45
N THR A 42 13.69 15.44 -15.36
CA THR A 42 13.24 14.10 -15.82
C THR A 42 14.08 12.99 -15.19
N SER A 43 13.42 11.93 -14.72
CA SER A 43 14.07 10.78 -14.07
C SER A 43 15.17 10.21 -14.93
N ILE A 44 16.39 10.15 -14.38
CA ILE A 44 17.51 9.57 -15.13
C ILE A 44 17.30 8.07 -15.36
N GLY A 45 16.70 7.38 -14.39
CA GLY A 45 16.34 5.96 -14.53
C GLY A 45 15.36 5.74 -15.68
N LEU A 46 14.36 6.61 -15.82
CA LEU A 46 13.41 6.58 -16.94
C LEU A 46 14.11 6.76 -18.27
N VAL A 47 14.98 7.76 -18.39
CA VAL A 47 15.75 8.01 -19.63
C VAL A 47 16.57 6.78 -20.01
N LEU A 48 17.20 6.11 -19.04
CA LEU A 48 17.96 4.88 -19.30
C LEU A 48 17.05 3.71 -19.72
N ALA A 49 15.87 3.59 -19.11
CA ALA A 49 14.88 2.56 -19.46
C ALA A 49 14.29 2.76 -20.86
N GLU A 50 13.95 3.99 -21.25
CA GLU A 50 13.49 4.35 -22.60
C GLU A 50 14.56 4.09 -23.68
N ASN A 51 15.83 3.97 -23.27
CA ASN A 51 16.95 3.61 -24.13
C ASN A 51 17.36 2.14 -23.98
N GLY A 52 16.49 1.27 -23.44
CA GLY A 52 16.76 -0.15 -23.15
C GLY A 52 17.16 -1.02 -24.34
N GLN A 53 16.98 -0.54 -25.57
CA GLN A 53 17.50 -1.16 -26.80
C GLN A 53 19.03 -1.08 -26.93
N LEU A 54 19.67 -0.14 -26.22
CA LEU A 54 21.12 0.03 -26.23
C LEU A 54 21.81 -1.00 -25.30
N PRO A 55 23.03 -1.46 -25.62
CA PRO A 55 23.86 -2.22 -24.69
C PRO A 55 24.02 -1.48 -23.35
N ILE A 56 24.21 -2.22 -22.25
CA ILE A 56 24.26 -1.60 -20.91
C ILE A 56 25.41 -0.58 -20.77
N ASP A 57 26.57 -0.86 -21.36
CA ASP A 57 27.71 0.06 -21.35
C ASP A 57 27.42 1.37 -22.07
N GLU A 58 26.63 1.33 -23.15
CA GLU A 58 26.19 2.53 -23.88
C GLU A 58 25.17 3.34 -23.08
N ARG A 59 24.31 2.67 -22.30
CA ARG A 59 23.38 3.35 -21.37
C ARG A 59 24.12 4.00 -20.21
N ILE A 60 25.16 3.36 -19.66
CA ILE A 60 26.03 3.97 -18.64
C ILE A 60 26.83 5.16 -19.24
N ALA A 61 27.31 5.04 -20.47
CA ALA A 61 27.93 6.17 -21.16
C ALA A 61 26.94 7.33 -21.40
N LEU A 62 25.68 7.02 -21.74
CA LEU A 62 24.59 7.99 -21.82
C LEU A 62 24.37 8.70 -20.49
N TYR A 63 24.32 7.96 -19.37
CA TYR A 63 24.23 8.52 -18.02
C TYR A 63 25.31 9.58 -17.77
N HIS A 64 26.59 9.22 -17.95
CA HIS A 64 27.70 10.14 -17.71
C HIS A 64 27.68 11.36 -18.64
N ARG A 65 27.31 11.16 -19.92
CA ARG A 65 27.15 12.26 -20.87
C ARG A 65 26.07 13.24 -20.42
N LEU A 66 24.88 12.74 -20.10
CA LEU A 66 23.77 13.58 -19.63
C LEU A 66 24.10 14.25 -18.30
N LYS A 67 24.83 13.58 -17.40
CA LYS A 67 25.28 14.18 -16.12
C LYS A 67 26.19 15.38 -16.35
N LYS A 68 27.03 15.34 -17.39
CA LYS A 68 27.93 16.44 -17.75
C LYS A 68 27.22 17.57 -18.50
N GLU A 69 26.32 17.23 -19.42
CA GLU A 69 25.75 18.17 -20.38
C GLU A 69 24.41 18.76 -19.95
N ARG A 70 23.62 18.00 -19.17
CA ARG A 70 22.21 18.26 -18.86
C ARG A 70 21.88 17.93 -17.40
N PHE A 71 22.81 18.24 -16.50
CA PHE A 71 22.69 17.94 -15.06
C PHE A 71 21.39 18.47 -14.45
N GLU A 72 21.06 19.74 -14.74
CA GLU A 72 19.88 20.42 -14.20
C GLU A 72 18.55 19.94 -14.81
N GLU A 73 18.61 19.17 -15.90
CA GLU A 73 17.42 18.63 -16.57
C GLU A 73 17.02 17.25 -16.04
N HIS A 74 17.85 16.62 -15.22
CA HIS A 74 17.65 15.24 -14.75
C HIS A 74 17.98 15.08 -13.26
N THR A 75 17.51 13.98 -12.69
CA THR A 75 17.52 13.67 -11.25
C THR A 75 18.77 12.88 -10.80
N PHE A 76 19.96 13.27 -11.26
CA PHE A 76 21.22 12.56 -10.95
C PHE A 76 21.53 12.38 -9.46
N GLN A 77 20.93 13.18 -8.59
CA GLN A 77 21.13 13.13 -7.14
C GLN A 77 20.20 12.14 -6.44
N GLN A 78 19.26 11.52 -7.17
CA GLN A 78 18.31 10.56 -6.62
C GLN A 78 18.81 9.12 -6.78
N GLU A 79 19.31 8.55 -5.69
CA GLU A 79 19.74 7.14 -5.65
C GLU A 79 18.63 6.17 -6.12
N THR A 80 17.37 6.49 -5.82
CA THR A 80 16.22 5.65 -6.15
C THR A 80 16.07 5.40 -7.65
N ASP A 81 16.47 6.34 -8.51
CA ASP A 81 16.37 6.16 -9.96
C ASP A 81 17.24 5.02 -10.47
N LEU A 82 18.52 5.00 -10.08
CA LEU A 82 19.44 3.93 -10.46
C LEU A 82 19.08 2.63 -9.77
N THR A 83 18.60 2.70 -8.52
CA THR A 83 18.12 1.52 -7.78
C THR A 83 16.96 0.85 -8.50
N MET A 84 15.89 1.58 -8.80
CA MET A 84 14.70 1.05 -9.50
C MET A 84 15.01 0.60 -10.92
N TYR A 85 15.89 1.32 -11.62
CA TYR A 85 16.35 0.89 -12.94
C TYR A 85 17.13 -0.42 -12.88
N GLY A 86 18.03 -0.59 -11.91
CA GLY A 86 18.75 -1.85 -11.70
C GLY A 86 17.81 -3.02 -11.36
N TYR A 87 16.84 -2.80 -10.47
CA TYR A 87 15.82 -3.82 -10.17
C TYR A 87 14.93 -4.16 -11.36
N SER A 88 14.57 -3.19 -12.21
CA SER A 88 13.82 -3.46 -13.43
C SER A 88 14.53 -4.46 -14.35
N LEU A 89 15.86 -4.36 -14.44
CA LEU A 89 16.70 -5.30 -15.19
C LEU A 89 16.79 -6.65 -14.48
N LEU A 90 16.94 -6.65 -13.16
CA LEU A 90 17.04 -7.87 -12.37
C LEU A 90 15.76 -8.71 -12.48
N TRP A 91 14.60 -8.10 -12.27
CA TRP A 91 13.28 -8.74 -12.43
C TRP A 91 12.99 -9.10 -13.88
N GLY A 92 13.52 -8.33 -14.84
CA GLY A 92 13.51 -8.65 -16.26
C GLY A 92 14.42 -9.81 -16.68
N GLY A 93 15.08 -10.50 -15.74
CA GLY A 93 15.94 -11.64 -16.01
C GLY A 93 17.31 -11.27 -16.59
N LYS A 94 17.78 -10.04 -16.36
CA LYS A 94 19.07 -9.51 -16.84
C LYS A 94 20.02 -9.18 -15.68
N PRO A 95 20.40 -10.16 -14.84
CA PRO A 95 21.16 -9.91 -13.61
C PRO A 95 22.55 -9.29 -13.86
N SER A 96 23.20 -9.58 -14.98
CA SER A 96 24.49 -8.97 -15.32
C SER A 96 24.37 -7.48 -15.69
N GLU A 97 23.31 -7.09 -16.38
CA GLU A 97 23.05 -5.67 -16.67
C GLU A 97 22.65 -4.94 -15.38
N ALA A 98 21.83 -5.57 -14.53
CA ALA A 98 21.46 -5.04 -13.21
C ALA A 98 22.70 -4.78 -12.33
N LEU A 99 23.62 -5.75 -12.26
CA LEU A 99 24.88 -5.60 -11.53
C LEU A 99 25.69 -4.38 -11.99
N ALA A 100 25.79 -4.15 -13.31
CA ALA A 100 26.49 -2.97 -13.84
C ALA A 100 25.82 -1.66 -13.42
N VAL A 101 24.49 -1.61 -13.37
CA VAL A 101 23.75 -0.45 -12.85
C VAL A 101 23.95 -0.28 -11.35
N PHE A 102 23.93 -1.35 -10.56
CA PHE A 102 24.17 -1.25 -9.12
C PHE A 102 25.61 -0.85 -8.79
N GLN A 103 26.59 -1.23 -9.62
CA GLN A 103 27.96 -0.74 -9.52
C GLN A 103 28.06 0.75 -9.86
N LEU A 104 27.34 1.22 -10.89
CA LEU A 104 27.20 2.65 -11.16
C LEU A 104 26.59 3.36 -9.95
N LEU A 105 25.51 2.81 -9.37
CA LEU A 105 24.88 3.34 -8.17
C LEU A 105 25.87 3.48 -7.00
N ALA A 106 26.64 2.43 -6.67
CA ALA A 106 27.64 2.51 -5.61
C ALA A 106 28.79 3.49 -5.92
N SER A 107 29.13 3.70 -7.20
CA SER A 107 30.13 4.71 -7.59
C SER A 107 29.63 6.14 -7.39
N GLU A 108 28.32 6.35 -7.52
CA GLU A 108 27.66 7.65 -7.40
C GLU A 108 27.27 7.95 -5.95
N PHE A 109 26.95 6.91 -5.18
CA PHE A 109 26.52 6.96 -3.78
C PHE A 109 27.37 6.01 -2.91
N PRO A 110 28.68 6.27 -2.73
CA PRO A 110 29.59 5.36 -2.02
C PRO A 110 29.30 5.18 -0.53
N GLY A 111 28.48 6.07 0.06
CA GLY A 111 27.99 5.95 1.43
C GLY A 111 26.66 5.19 1.55
N SER A 112 26.04 4.77 0.44
CA SER A 112 24.76 4.10 0.48
C SER A 112 24.90 2.62 0.84
N SER A 113 24.41 2.24 2.01
CA SER A 113 24.23 0.84 2.40
C SER A 113 23.38 0.07 1.36
N ASN A 114 22.31 0.70 0.87
CA ASN A 114 21.39 0.12 -0.11
C ASN A 114 22.09 -0.21 -1.44
N ALA A 115 23.02 0.62 -1.90
CA ALA A 115 23.78 0.34 -3.12
C ALA A 115 24.58 -0.97 -3.02
N TYR A 116 25.24 -1.20 -1.88
CA TYR A 116 25.98 -2.45 -1.65
C TYR A 116 25.04 -3.64 -1.42
N ASP A 117 23.88 -3.45 -0.77
CA ASP A 117 22.85 -4.50 -0.66
C ASP A 117 22.37 -4.97 -2.04
N CYS A 118 22.05 -4.04 -2.94
CA CYS A 118 21.64 -4.33 -4.32
C CYS A 118 22.71 -5.10 -5.11
N ILE A 119 23.99 -4.72 -4.94
CA ILE A 119 25.12 -5.45 -5.54
C ILE A 119 25.19 -6.88 -4.97
N GLY A 120 25.02 -7.04 -3.65
CA GLY A 120 24.99 -8.33 -2.97
C GLY A 120 23.89 -9.24 -3.52
N GLU A 121 22.69 -8.70 -3.75
CA GLU A 121 21.58 -9.43 -4.34
C GLU A 121 21.87 -9.85 -5.79
N ALA A 122 22.39 -8.95 -6.62
CA ALA A 122 22.75 -9.27 -7.99
C ALA A 122 23.82 -10.37 -8.08
N PHE A 123 24.86 -10.33 -7.24
CA PHE A 123 25.84 -11.41 -7.16
C PHE A 123 25.23 -12.73 -6.73
N LEU A 124 24.31 -12.71 -5.77
CA LEU A 124 23.63 -13.92 -5.30
C LEU A 124 22.78 -14.55 -6.40
N VAL A 125 22.06 -13.75 -7.20
CA VAL A 125 21.30 -14.21 -8.38
C VAL A 125 22.24 -14.78 -9.46
N LEU A 126 23.43 -14.21 -9.62
CA LEU A 126 24.48 -14.72 -10.52
C LEU A 126 25.21 -15.97 -9.98
N GLY A 127 24.96 -16.36 -8.73
CA GLY A 127 25.57 -17.52 -8.09
C GLY A 127 26.91 -17.27 -7.42
N ASP A 128 27.40 -16.02 -7.37
CA ASP A 128 28.64 -15.67 -6.68
C ASP A 128 28.36 -15.33 -5.21
N THR A 129 28.29 -16.37 -4.38
CA THR A 129 27.99 -16.21 -2.95
C THR A 129 29.10 -15.47 -2.19
N VAL A 130 30.35 -15.57 -2.64
CA VAL A 130 31.48 -14.91 -1.96
C VAL A 130 31.39 -13.40 -2.11
N LEU A 131 31.15 -12.92 -3.34
CA LEU A 131 30.97 -11.49 -3.59
C LEU A 131 29.64 -10.97 -3.02
N ALA A 132 28.60 -11.81 -2.99
CA ALA A 132 27.34 -11.45 -2.33
C ALA A 132 27.55 -11.14 -0.83
N VAL A 133 28.19 -12.06 -0.09
CA VAL A 133 28.47 -11.89 1.35
C VAL A 133 29.30 -10.64 1.62
N ALA A 134 30.37 -10.41 0.85
CA ALA A 134 31.23 -9.24 1.04
C ALA A 134 30.47 -7.91 0.88
N ASN A 135 29.50 -7.85 -0.04
CA ASN A 135 28.69 -6.66 -0.26
C ASN A 135 27.60 -6.47 0.81
N TYR A 136 26.95 -7.55 1.27
CA TYR A 136 26.02 -7.46 2.40
C TYR A 136 26.73 -7.05 3.70
N GLU A 137 27.93 -7.55 3.97
CA GLU A 137 28.74 -7.12 5.11
C GLU A 137 29.12 -5.64 4.99
N LYS A 138 29.45 -5.16 3.78
CA LYS A 138 29.71 -3.74 3.54
C LYS A 138 28.47 -2.88 3.76
N ALA A 139 27.31 -3.34 3.33
CA ALA A 139 26.04 -2.67 3.59
C ALA A 139 25.78 -2.54 5.09
N LEU A 140 26.06 -3.57 5.90
CA LEU A 140 25.92 -3.53 7.36
C LEU A 140 26.99 -2.69 8.07
N GLU A 141 28.18 -2.53 7.49
CA GLU A 141 29.18 -1.58 7.98
C GLU A 141 28.68 -0.13 7.85
N LEU A 142 27.97 0.17 6.74
CA LEU A 142 27.42 1.51 6.47
C LEU A 142 26.11 1.78 7.21
N ASP A 143 25.25 0.77 7.30
CA ASP A 143 24.00 0.80 8.07
C ASP A 143 23.81 -0.52 8.82
N PRO A 144 24.14 -0.59 10.12
CA PRO A 144 23.94 -1.78 10.93
C PRO A 144 22.48 -2.24 11.04
N ASN A 145 21.51 -1.42 10.62
CA ASN A 145 20.08 -1.72 10.62
C ASN A 145 19.56 -2.15 9.25
N ASN A 146 20.42 -2.40 8.25
CA ASN A 146 19.98 -2.87 6.93
C ASN A 146 19.42 -4.30 7.03
N LEU A 147 18.10 -4.38 7.18
CA LEU A 147 17.37 -5.64 7.42
C LEU A 147 17.47 -6.62 6.25
N SER A 148 17.52 -6.09 5.02
CA SER A 148 17.69 -6.89 3.80
C SER A 148 19.02 -7.65 3.87
N SER A 149 20.12 -6.94 4.08
CA SER A 149 21.46 -7.53 4.18
C SER A 149 21.57 -8.50 5.37
N MET A 150 21.01 -8.16 6.53
CA MET A 150 20.96 -9.08 7.69
C MET A 150 20.25 -10.39 7.33
N GLY A 151 19.05 -10.30 6.75
CA GLY A 151 18.24 -11.47 6.39
C GLY A 151 18.91 -12.35 5.33
N GLN A 152 19.59 -11.74 4.36
CA GLN A 152 20.33 -12.47 3.32
C GLN A 152 21.56 -13.18 3.87
N LEU A 153 22.32 -12.55 4.77
CA LEU A 153 23.46 -13.18 5.43
C LEU A 153 23.04 -14.35 6.32
N ASP A 154 21.97 -14.19 7.11
CA ASP A 154 21.43 -15.29 7.92
C ASP A 154 21.05 -16.48 7.03
N ARG A 155 20.36 -16.22 5.90
CA ARG A 155 19.99 -17.25 4.92
C ARG A 155 21.20 -17.96 4.33
N ILE A 156 22.24 -17.22 3.93
CA ILE A 156 23.46 -17.78 3.33
C ILE A 156 24.22 -18.65 4.35
N GLN A 157 24.30 -18.20 5.60
CA GLN A 157 25.08 -18.86 6.64
C GLN A 157 24.40 -20.13 7.19
N GLY A 158 23.20 -20.49 6.70
CA GLY A 158 22.42 -21.59 7.26
C GLY A 158 22.07 -21.38 8.72
N LYS A 159 22.27 -20.16 9.25
CA LYS A 159 21.57 -19.70 10.43
C LYS A 159 20.11 -19.80 10.02
N GLN A 160 19.35 -20.56 10.80
CA GLN A 160 17.92 -20.73 10.60
C GLN A 160 17.36 -19.37 10.19
N SER A 161 16.76 -19.26 8.99
CA SER A 161 16.22 -17.97 8.58
C SER A 161 15.28 -17.53 9.69
N VAL A 162 15.15 -16.22 9.88
CA VAL A 162 14.25 -15.62 10.88
C VAL A 162 12.76 -16.00 10.66
N ALA A 163 12.47 -16.94 9.74
CA ALA A 163 11.43 -17.95 9.95
C ALA A 163 11.76 -18.85 11.17
N GLU A 164 11.92 -18.24 12.35
CA GLU A 164 11.37 -18.85 13.57
C GLU A 164 9.96 -19.33 13.19
N ASN A 165 9.58 -20.55 13.56
CA ASN A 165 8.19 -20.96 13.44
C ASN A 165 7.33 -19.82 13.99
N TYR A 166 6.52 -19.15 13.16
CA TYR A 166 5.79 -17.95 13.59
C TYR A 166 4.90 -18.24 14.83
N ALA A 167 4.52 -19.51 15.03
CA ALA A 167 3.87 -19.98 16.24
C ALA A 167 4.77 -19.93 17.50
N ASP A 168 6.08 -20.15 17.37
CA ASP A 168 7.06 -20.00 18.46
C ASP A 168 7.23 -18.52 18.82
N ARG A 169 7.20 -17.62 17.82
CA ARG A 169 7.19 -16.17 18.06
C ARG A 169 5.92 -15.71 18.75
N TYR A 170 4.76 -16.20 18.32
CA TYR A 170 3.45 -15.79 18.84
C TYR A 170 3.39 -15.80 20.38
N ALA A 171 3.87 -16.87 21.02
CA ALA A 171 3.85 -17.05 22.48
C ALA A 171 5.15 -16.61 23.18
N LYS A 172 6.16 -16.13 22.44
CA LYS A 172 7.45 -15.72 23.00
C LYS A 172 7.28 -14.57 23.98
N VAL A 173 7.97 -14.63 25.12
CA VAL A 173 7.96 -13.59 26.15
C VAL A 173 9.35 -12.97 26.22
N PHE A 174 9.40 -11.64 26.16
CA PHE A 174 10.60 -10.85 26.44
C PHE A 174 10.50 -10.23 27.83
N THR A 175 11.62 -9.71 28.35
CA THR A 175 11.58 -9.04 29.66
C THR A 175 10.76 -7.75 29.59
N VAL A 176 10.14 -7.37 30.71
CA VAL A 176 9.39 -6.09 30.83
C VAL A 176 10.25 -4.90 30.40
N GLN A 177 11.55 -4.90 30.74
CA GLN A 177 12.47 -3.82 30.35
C GLN A 177 12.67 -3.76 28.84
N GLN A 178 12.82 -4.91 28.17
CA GLN A 178 12.97 -4.97 26.72
C GLN A 178 11.72 -4.46 26.00
N TYR A 179 10.53 -4.90 26.40
CA TYR A 179 9.29 -4.40 25.80
C TYR A 179 9.10 -2.89 26.00
N ARG A 180 9.40 -2.38 27.20
CA ARG A 180 9.30 -0.94 27.46
C ARG A 180 10.29 -0.11 26.64
N ALA A 181 11.53 -0.60 26.51
CA ALA A 181 12.53 0.04 25.66
C ALA A 181 12.13 0.05 24.19
N ASP A 182 11.57 -1.05 23.68
CA ASP A 182 11.08 -1.12 22.30
C ASP A 182 9.86 -0.21 22.05
N LEU A 183 8.98 0.01 23.03
CA LEU A 183 7.89 0.99 22.92
C LEU A 183 8.41 2.44 22.87
N ASP A 184 9.48 2.74 23.61
CA ASP A 184 10.18 4.03 23.54
C ASP A 184 10.84 4.23 22.17
N GLU A 185 11.51 3.20 21.67
CA GLU A 185 12.16 3.20 20.37
C GLU A 185 11.14 3.39 19.24
N LEU A 186 10.01 2.68 19.29
CA LEU A 186 8.92 2.82 18.32
C LEU A 186 8.42 4.27 18.26
N GLY A 187 8.08 4.85 19.41
CA GLY A 187 7.61 6.23 19.49
C GLY A 187 8.64 7.24 18.95
N SER A 188 9.92 7.03 19.29
CA SER A 188 11.02 7.89 18.84
C SER A 188 11.20 7.83 17.33
N LYS A 189 11.25 6.61 16.74
CA LYS A 189 11.37 6.40 15.30
C LYS A 189 10.19 7.01 14.52
N LEU A 190 8.96 6.88 15.03
CA LEU A 190 7.80 7.52 14.40
C LEU A 190 7.93 9.05 14.36
N MET A 191 8.39 9.68 15.45
CA MET A 191 8.57 11.14 15.50
C MET A 191 9.77 11.62 14.68
N GLU A 192 10.83 10.83 14.60
CA GLU A 192 12.07 11.16 13.87
C GLU A 192 11.89 11.04 12.35
N LEU A 193 11.24 9.96 11.89
CA LEU A 193 11.20 9.59 10.48
C LEU A 193 9.95 10.09 9.77
N HIS A 194 8.79 10.11 10.43
CA HIS A 194 7.53 10.43 9.77
C HIS A 194 7.35 11.94 9.62
N PRO A 195 7.23 12.48 8.38
CA PRO A 195 7.24 13.93 8.15
C PRO A 195 6.02 14.65 8.75
N ASN A 196 4.95 13.91 9.06
CA ASN A 196 3.71 14.44 9.61
C ASN A 196 3.24 13.68 10.87
N ALA A 197 4.16 13.13 11.69
CA ALA A 197 3.82 12.26 12.82
C ALA A 197 2.79 12.87 13.78
N LEU A 198 2.86 14.19 13.94
CA LEU A 198 2.06 14.96 14.90
C LEU A 198 0.88 15.71 14.25
N LYS A 199 0.55 15.40 13.00
CA LYS A 199 -0.54 16.09 12.26
C LYS A 199 -1.90 15.82 12.88
N PHE A 200 -2.18 14.57 13.26
CA PHE A 200 -3.49 14.14 13.78
C PHE A 200 -3.48 13.71 15.26
N ILE A 201 -2.31 13.67 15.88
CA ILE A 201 -2.11 13.39 17.29
C ILE A 201 -1.11 14.39 17.87
N SER A 202 -1.39 14.95 19.05
CA SER A 202 -0.42 15.82 19.72
C SER A 202 0.75 15.00 20.28
N GLU A 203 1.93 15.60 20.38
CA GLU A 203 3.10 14.96 20.99
C GLU A 203 2.79 14.44 22.40
N LYS A 204 2.08 15.24 23.21
CA LYS A 204 1.59 14.84 24.52
C LYS A 204 0.70 13.60 24.43
N GLY A 205 -0.26 13.59 23.50
CA GLY A 205 -1.18 12.47 23.30
C GLY A 205 -0.46 11.18 22.90
N LEU A 206 0.53 11.26 22.02
CA LEU A 206 1.35 10.12 21.60
C LEU A 206 2.18 9.58 22.77
N ARG A 207 2.86 10.46 23.53
CA ARG A 207 3.62 10.06 24.73
C ARG A 207 2.73 9.41 25.79
N GLU A 208 1.55 9.99 26.06
CA GLU A 208 0.59 9.41 27.00
C GLU A 208 0.07 8.04 26.53
N LEU A 209 -0.13 7.85 25.21
CA LEU A 209 -0.49 6.54 24.66
C LEU A 209 0.61 5.51 24.91
N ILE A 210 1.87 5.85 24.61
CA ILE A 210 3.03 4.98 24.83
C ILE A 210 3.13 4.58 26.32
N GLU A 211 3.02 5.54 27.24
CA GLU A 211 3.06 5.26 28.67
C GLU A 211 1.90 4.36 29.14
N ARG A 212 0.69 4.56 28.61
CA ARG A 212 -0.43 3.64 28.88
C ARG A 212 -0.11 2.21 28.40
N LYS A 213 0.48 2.04 27.22
CA LYS A 213 0.86 0.72 26.71
C LYS A 213 1.98 0.08 27.54
N LYS A 214 2.99 0.84 27.97
CA LYS A 214 4.04 0.34 28.89
C LYS A 214 3.50 -0.14 30.23
N ALA A 215 2.43 0.49 30.73
CA ALA A 215 1.78 0.10 31.97
C ALA A 215 1.01 -1.23 31.87
N LEU A 216 0.63 -1.66 30.66
CA LEU A 216 -0.01 -2.96 30.40
C LEU A 216 1.00 -4.12 30.30
N ILE A 217 2.29 -3.84 30.12
CA ILE A 217 3.33 -4.87 30.01
C ILE A 217 3.57 -5.55 31.36
N THR A 218 3.51 -6.88 31.35
CA THR A 218 3.80 -7.76 32.48
C THR A 218 4.93 -8.74 32.13
N ASP A 219 5.37 -9.54 33.11
CA ASP A 219 6.33 -10.63 32.91
C ASP A 219 5.75 -11.83 32.13
N SER A 220 4.45 -11.80 31.84
CA SER A 220 3.72 -12.81 31.06
C SER A 220 3.24 -12.30 29.70
N THR A 221 3.50 -11.04 29.37
CA THR A 221 3.11 -10.46 28.07
C THR A 221 3.81 -11.18 26.94
N THR A 222 3.04 -11.72 26.01
CA THR A 222 3.53 -12.40 24.81
C THR A 222 3.88 -11.42 23.70
N TYR A 223 4.66 -11.88 22.72
CA TYR A 223 4.98 -11.12 21.52
C TYR A 223 3.72 -10.70 20.74
N ALA A 224 2.70 -11.56 20.65
CA ALA A 224 1.45 -11.22 19.98
C ALA A 224 0.74 -10.04 20.68
N GLN A 225 0.62 -10.08 22.02
CA GLN A 225 0.05 -8.98 22.80
C GLN A 225 0.86 -7.69 22.66
N PHE A 226 2.19 -7.80 22.68
CA PHE A 226 3.08 -6.67 22.45
C PHE A 226 2.88 -6.05 21.06
N ASN A 227 2.81 -6.88 20.01
CA ASN A 227 2.57 -6.42 18.65
C ASN A 227 1.24 -5.65 18.55
N TRP A 228 0.19 -6.13 19.20
CA TRP A 228 -1.10 -5.41 19.28
C TRP A 228 -0.93 -4.02 19.91
N HIS A 229 -0.15 -3.90 20.99
CA HIS A 229 0.15 -2.57 21.55
C HIS A 229 0.88 -1.64 20.56
N CYS A 230 1.80 -2.18 19.76
CA CYS A 230 2.48 -1.42 18.71
C CYS A 230 1.52 -0.97 17.60
N CYS A 231 0.58 -1.82 17.17
CA CYS A 231 -0.42 -1.47 16.16
C CYS A 231 -1.24 -0.24 16.56
N GLU A 232 -1.70 -0.12 17.83
CA GLU A 232 -2.45 1.07 18.27
C GLU A 232 -1.59 2.34 18.26
N ILE A 233 -0.32 2.23 18.66
CA ILE A 233 0.60 3.39 18.62
C ILE A 233 0.81 3.84 17.18
N VAL A 234 1.08 2.92 16.25
CA VAL A 234 1.27 3.22 14.84
C VAL A 234 0.01 3.78 14.19
N ALA A 235 -1.15 3.15 14.42
CA ALA A 235 -2.43 3.60 13.90
C ALA A 235 -2.85 5.00 14.43
N SER A 236 -2.35 5.40 15.61
CA SER A 236 -2.60 6.73 16.18
C SER A 236 -2.01 7.89 15.36
N ILE A 237 -1.03 7.61 14.49
CA ILE A 237 -0.44 8.57 13.55
C ILE A 237 -1.44 8.95 12.44
N LYS A 238 -2.43 8.08 12.16
CA LYS A 238 -3.46 8.25 11.12
C LYS A 238 -2.88 8.47 9.73
N CYS A 239 -1.94 7.60 9.37
CA CYS A 239 -1.29 7.51 8.08
C CYS A 239 -1.52 6.11 7.52
N SER A 240 -2.03 5.99 6.28
CA SER A 240 -2.26 4.69 5.63
C SER A 240 -0.96 4.03 5.12
N HIS A 241 0.19 4.69 5.22
CA HIS A 241 1.50 4.20 4.77
C HIS A 241 2.49 4.02 5.94
N THR A 242 2.01 4.09 7.18
CA THR A 242 2.76 3.77 8.40
C THR A 242 2.01 2.66 9.10
N SER A 243 2.58 1.45 9.13
CA SER A 243 1.88 0.25 9.60
C SER A 243 2.84 -0.76 10.22
N THR A 244 2.30 -1.75 10.94
CA THR A 244 3.05 -2.93 11.40
C THR A 244 3.01 -4.08 10.38
N GLY A 245 2.83 -3.76 9.09
CA GLY A 245 2.72 -4.73 8.01
C GLY A 245 1.31 -5.18 7.66
N ASP A 246 0.33 -4.27 7.81
CA ASP A 246 -1.05 -4.40 7.29
C ASP A 246 -1.70 -5.76 7.58
N PHE A 247 -1.51 -6.27 8.81
CA PHE A 247 -2.02 -7.56 9.30
C PHE A 247 -1.44 -8.82 8.65
N PHE A 248 -0.46 -8.71 7.74
CA PHE A 248 0.24 -9.86 7.18
C PHE A 248 1.10 -10.57 8.22
N LEU A 249 1.79 -9.83 9.09
CA LEU A 249 2.58 -10.40 10.19
C LEU A 249 1.67 -11.14 11.18
N GLU A 250 0.62 -10.48 11.64
CA GLU A 250 -0.40 -11.01 12.54
C GLU A 250 -1.01 -12.30 11.98
N ASN A 251 -1.33 -12.30 10.69
CA ASN A 251 -1.80 -13.49 10.01
C ASN A 251 -0.78 -14.62 10.01
N GLN A 252 0.52 -14.35 9.86
CA GLN A 252 1.55 -15.39 9.97
C GLN A 252 1.72 -15.90 11.40
N LEU A 253 1.55 -15.03 12.40
CA LEU A 253 1.69 -15.35 13.82
C LEU A 253 0.56 -16.24 14.37
N VAL A 254 -0.71 -15.93 14.08
CA VAL A 254 -1.85 -16.56 14.76
C VAL A 254 -1.98 -18.05 14.38
N PRO A 255 -1.80 -19.00 15.35
CA PRO A 255 -1.98 -20.42 15.10
C PRO A 255 -3.41 -20.77 14.67
N ALA A 256 -3.58 -21.80 13.85
CA ALA A 256 -4.89 -22.23 13.35
C ALA A 256 -5.96 -22.36 14.47
N ALA A 257 -5.61 -23.02 15.57
CA ALA A 257 -6.53 -23.25 16.68
C ALA A 257 -6.95 -21.97 17.43
N LYS A 258 -6.21 -20.86 17.26
CA LYS A 258 -6.47 -19.55 17.88
C LYS A 258 -7.23 -18.59 16.96
N ARG A 259 -7.42 -18.94 15.68
CA ARG A 259 -8.16 -18.12 14.72
C ARG A 259 -9.65 -18.14 14.99
N PHE A 260 -10.31 -17.03 14.70
CA PHE A 260 -11.77 -17.00 14.72
C PHE A 260 -12.30 -17.88 13.56
N PRO A 261 -13.12 -18.90 13.83
CA PRO A 261 -13.35 -20.00 12.90
C PRO A 261 -14.48 -19.74 11.88
N LEU A 262 -14.88 -18.49 11.67
CA LEU A 262 -15.92 -18.08 10.73
C LEU A 262 -15.43 -16.88 9.93
N ARG A 263 -15.81 -16.80 8.65
CA ARG A 263 -15.68 -15.55 7.89
C ARG A 263 -16.88 -14.67 8.19
N THR A 264 -16.62 -13.38 8.32
CA THR A 264 -17.63 -12.41 8.71
C THR A 264 -17.55 -11.17 7.85
N HIS A 265 -18.68 -10.46 7.76
CA HIS A 265 -18.78 -9.16 7.13
C HIS A 265 -19.48 -8.19 8.07
N PHE A 266 -18.78 -7.11 8.41
CA PHE A 266 -19.26 -6.01 9.21
C PHE A 266 -19.81 -4.91 8.29
N VAL A 267 -21.08 -4.55 8.50
CA VAL A 267 -21.79 -3.51 7.77
C VAL A 267 -22.92 -2.96 8.63
N ASP A 268 -23.19 -1.66 8.52
CA ASP A 268 -24.24 -0.94 9.24
C ASP A 268 -24.23 -1.14 10.77
N GLY A 269 -23.04 -1.37 11.35
CA GLY A 269 -22.90 -1.58 12.80
C GLY A 269 -23.10 -3.03 13.27
N HIS A 270 -23.30 -3.97 12.34
CA HIS A 270 -23.62 -5.36 12.62
C HIS A 270 -22.59 -6.30 11.96
N LEU A 271 -22.26 -7.41 12.63
CA LEU A 271 -21.30 -8.42 12.14
C LEU A 271 -22.06 -9.69 11.74
N TYR A 272 -22.01 -10.04 10.46
CA TYR A 272 -22.73 -11.18 9.89
C TYR A 272 -21.79 -12.31 9.52
N ILE A 273 -22.28 -13.55 9.62
CA ILE A 273 -21.57 -14.73 9.11
C ILE A 273 -21.72 -14.77 7.58
N THR A 274 -20.62 -14.83 6.84
CA THR A 274 -20.64 -14.89 5.36
C THR A 274 -20.18 -16.21 4.79
N ASP A 275 -19.31 -16.91 5.50
CA ASP A 275 -18.90 -18.27 5.16
C ASP A 275 -18.52 -19.03 6.43
N SER A 276 -18.91 -20.30 6.43
CA SER A 276 -18.82 -21.22 7.55
C SER A 276 -17.69 -22.22 7.29
N VAL A 277 -16.48 -21.86 7.71
CA VAL A 277 -15.32 -22.77 7.65
C VAL A 277 -15.52 -24.01 8.53
N VAL A 278 -16.24 -23.86 9.65
CA VAL A 278 -16.61 -24.96 10.56
C VAL A 278 -18.06 -25.36 10.32
N GLN A 279 -18.31 -26.61 9.92
CA GLN A 279 -19.68 -27.10 9.76
C GLN A 279 -20.40 -27.26 11.10
N ASP A 280 -21.45 -26.47 11.32
CA ASP A 280 -22.32 -26.54 12.49
C ASP A 280 -23.74 -26.06 12.13
N SER A 281 -24.76 -26.90 12.36
CA SER A 281 -26.14 -26.60 11.97
C SER A 281 -26.82 -25.56 12.87
N ARG A 282 -26.15 -25.07 13.93
CA ARG A 282 -26.72 -24.09 14.87
C ARG A 282 -26.62 -22.65 14.36
N PHE A 283 -25.86 -22.39 13.31
CA PHE A 283 -25.78 -21.10 12.64
C PHE A 283 -25.82 -21.26 11.11
N ALA A 284 -26.02 -20.16 10.40
CA ALA A 284 -26.12 -20.09 8.96
C ALA A 284 -25.47 -18.80 8.44
N VAL A 285 -25.15 -18.78 7.15
CA VAL A 285 -24.77 -17.55 6.44
C VAL A 285 -25.92 -16.54 6.54
N GLY A 286 -25.58 -15.28 6.83
CA GLY A 286 -26.51 -14.18 7.08
C GLY A 286 -26.93 -14.01 8.54
N ASP A 287 -26.56 -14.92 9.44
CA ASP A 287 -26.81 -14.73 10.87
C ASP A 287 -25.99 -13.55 11.43
N GLU A 288 -26.63 -12.72 12.26
CA GLU A 288 -25.98 -11.63 13.00
C GLU A 288 -25.36 -12.14 14.31
N ILE A 289 -24.05 -11.93 14.46
CA ILE A 289 -23.32 -12.11 15.72
C ILE A 289 -23.47 -10.83 16.55
N GLN A 290 -24.02 -10.95 17.76
CA GLN A 290 -24.20 -9.82 18.68
C GLN A 290 -23.08 -9.74 19.74
N ARG A 291 -22.59 -10.91 20.19
CA ARG A 291 -21.48 -11.00 21.16
C ARG A 291 -20.55 -12.16 20.84
N ILE A 292 -19.27 -11.96 21.18
CA ILE A 292 -18.24 -13.00 21.18
C ILE A 292 -17.57 -12.98 22.55
N ASN A 293 -17.54 -14.13 23.23
CA ASN A 293 -17.03 -14.27 24.60
C ASN A 293 -17.64 -13.26 25.59
N GLY A 294 -18.93 -12.95 25.40
CA GLY A 294 -19.67 -11.98 26.22
C GLY A 294 -19.46 -10.51 25.85
N VAL A 295 -18.46 -10.16 25.04
CA VAL A 295 -18.19 -8.79 24.58
C VAL A 295 -19.12 -8.42 23.42
N LEU A 296 -19.69 -7.21 23.43
CA LEU A 296 -20.50 -6.72 22.31
C LEU A 296 -19.65 -6.55 21.06
N VAL A 297 -20.20 -6.91 19.90
CA VAL A 297 -19.54 -6.70 18.61
C VAL A 297 -19.16 -5.24 18.40
N LYS A 298 -20.01 -4.29 18.79
CA LYS A 298 -19.69 -2.85 18.72
C LYS A 298 -18.39 -2.51 19.46
N ASP A 299 -18.20 -3.04 20.66
CA ASP A 299 -17.03 -2.75 21.48
C ASP A 299 -15.77 -3.43 20.88
N LEU A 300 -15.93 -4.64 20.34
CA LEU A 300 -14.85 -5.34 19.62
C LEU A 300 -14.41 -4.58 18.37
N VAL A 301 -15.36 -4.09 17.57
CA VAL A 301 -15.04 -3.32 16.37
C VAL A 301 -14.34 -2.01 16.74
N GLN A 302 -14.80 -1.33 17.79
CA GLN A 302 -14.13 -0.11 18.27
C GLN A 302 -12.72 -0.39 18.78
N GLU A 303 -12.48 -1.54 19.43
CA GLU A 303 -11.14 -1.99 19.82
C GLU A 303 -10.27 -2.23 18.58
N ILE A 304 -10.77 -3.00 17.61
CA ILE A 304 -10.05 -3.31 16.36
C ILE A 304 -9.70 -2.03 15.59
N TYR A 305 -10.64 -1.09 15.47
CA TYR A 305 -10.43 0.15 14.70
C TYR A 305 -9.32 1.04 15.26
N ARG A 306 -8.97 0.92 16.55
CA ARG A 306 -7.83 1.65 17.12
C ARG A 306 -6.47 1.11 16.63
N HIS A 307 -6.45 -0.09 16.08
CA HIS A 307 -5.25 -0.82 15.68
C HIS A 307 -5.04 -0.84 14.17
N ILE A 308 -6.03 -0.40 13.38
CA ILE A 308 -5.94 -0.33 11.93
C ILE A 308 -5.43 1.06 11.51
N PRO A 309 -4.26 1.15 10.85
CA PRO A 309 -3.81 2.39 10.21
C PRO A 309 -4.78 2.84 9.12
N ALA A 310 -5.05 4.14 9.04
CA ALA A 310 -5.91 4.71 8.01
C ALA A 310 -5.48 6.17 7.77
N GLN A 311 -5.75 6.69 6.56
CA GLN A 311 -5.51 8.10 6.27
C GLN A 311 -6.55 8.96 7.00
N GLY A 312 -6.10 9.80 7.92
CA GLY A 312 -7.02 10.62 8.73
C GLY A 312 -7.96 9.78 9.60
N ASN A 313 -9.23 10.17 9.67
CA ASN A 313 -10.27 9.52 10.49
C ASN A 313 -11.09 8.49 9.70
N ASN A 314 -10.59 7.99 8.56
CA ASN A 314 -11.36 7.14 7.67
C ASN A 314 -11.74 5.80 8.34
N GLU A 315 -13.03 5.60 8.61
CA GLU A 315 -13.55 4.33 9.14
C GLU A 315 -13.97 3.35 8.03
N THR A 316 -14.18 3.84 6.81
CA THR A 316 -14.57 3.01 5.65
C THR A 316 -13.43 2.07 5.25
N SER A 317 -12.17 2.53 5.24
CA SER A 317 -10.98 1.68 5.07
C SER A 317 -10.80 0.70 6.23
N LYS A 318 -11.03 1.15 7.47
CA LYS A 318 -10.94 0.26 8.63
C LYS A 318 -11.97 -0.85 8.58
N ARG A 319 -13.18 -0.56 8.09
CA ARG A 319 -14.20 -1.57 7.81
C ARG A 319 -13.75 -2.54 6.74
N TYR A 320 -13.15 -2.04 5.66
CA TYR A 320 -12.60 -2.87 4.58
C TYR A 320 -11.54 -3.86 5.12
N ASP A 321 -10.61 -3.38 5.94
CA ASP A 321 -9.59 -4.21 6.57
C ASP A 321 -10.17 -5.21 7.56
N LEU A 322 -11.13 -4.80 8.40
CA LEU A 322 -11.85 -5.72 9.30
C LEU A 322 -12.53 -6.84 8.50
N ASN A 323 -13.19 -6.53 7.39
CA ASN A 323 -13.87 -7.53 6.58
C ASN A 323 -12.89 -8.50 5.92
N THR A 324 -11.68 -8.04 5.61
CA THR A 324 -10.60 -8.89 5.07
C THR A 324 -9.97 -9.76 6.17
N TRP A 325 -9.75 -9.19 7.36
CA TRP A 325 -8.87 -9.76 8.40
C TRP A 325 -9.60 -10.19 9.68
N SER A 326 -10.93 -10.23 9.68
CA SER A 326 -11.76 -10.58 10.85
C SER A 326 -11.31 -11.85 11.57
N THR A 327 -10.90 -12.88 10.83
CA THR A 327 -10.43 -14.17 11.38
C THR A 327 -9.16 -14.06 12.23
N VAL A 328 -8.38 -13.00 12.00
CA VAL A 328 -7.12 -12.67 12.69
C VAL A 328 -7.36 -11.58 13.75
N MET A 329 -8.09 -10.52 13.41
CA MET A 329 -8.31 -9.36 14.28
C MET A 329 -9.19 -9.66 15.50
N LEU A 330 -10.24 -10.47 15.35
CA LEU A 330 -11.12 -10.83 16.47
C LEU A 330 -10.38 -11.55 17.61
N PRO A 331 -9.48 -12.52 17.34
CA PRO A 331 -8.60 -13.08 18.36
C PRO A 331 -7.77 -12.03 19.11
N PHE A 332 -7.14 -11.08 18.41
CA PHE A 332 -6.36 -10.02 19.05
C PHE A 332 -7.23 -9.13 19.96
N ALA A 333 -8.38 -8.68 19.47
CA ALA A 333 -9.31 -7.85 20.24
C ALA A 333 -9.91 -8.56 21.47
N LEU A 334 -9.87 -9.90 21.49
CA LEU A 334 -10.33 -10.74 22.59
C LEU A 334 -9.19 -11.25 23.48
N ASP A 335 -7.96 -10.77 23.28
CA ASP A 335 -6.77 -11.22 23.99
C ASP A 335 -6.52 -12.75 23.85
N HIS A 336 -6.60 -13.23 22.61
CA HIS A 336 -6.18 -14.56 22.19
C HIS A 336 -6.83 -15.74 22.95
N PRO A 337 -8.17 -15.82 23.03
CA PRO A 337 -8.85 -16.82 23.83
C PRO A 337 -8.63 -18.25 23.30
N ASP A 338 -8.84 -19.26 24.14
CA ASP A 338 -8.78 -20.68 23.74
C ASP A 338 -10.05 -21.15 23.00
N HIS A 339 -11.14 -20.39 23.10
CA HIS A 339 -12.43 -20.72 22.51
C HIS A 339 -13.25 -19.46 22.22
N PHE A 340 -14.25 -19.61 21.35
CA PHE A 340 -15.19 -18.55 20.99
C PHE A 340 -16.62 -18.98 21.30
N ASP A 341 -17.25 -18.28 22.23
CA ASP A 341 -18.67 -18.40 22.58
C ASP A 341 -19.46 -17.30 21.88
N LEU A 342 -20.38 -17.68 21.01
CA LEU A 342 -21.20 -16.75 20.25
C LEU A 342 -22.57 -16.55 20.90
N HIS A 343 -23.02 -15.30 20.86
CA HIS A 343 -24.43 -14.95 20.97
C HIS A 343 -24.92 -14.45 19.60
N ILE A 344 -25.78 -15.25 18.96
CA ILE A 344 -26.39 -14.96 17.66
C ILE A 344 -27.85 -14.58 17.90
N ALA A 345 -28.33 -13.57 17.17
CA ALA A 345 -29.70 -13.08 17.30
C ALA A 345 -30.73 -14.22 17.16
N GLY A 346 -31.57 -14.39 18.19
CA GLY A 346 -32.63 -15.41 18.19
C GLY A 346 -32.16 -16.87 18.37
N LYS A 347 -30.88 -17.12 18.67
CA LYS A 347 -30.33 -18.49 18.84
C LYS A 347 -29.80 -18.74 20.24
N ALA A 348 -29.74 -20.02 20.62
CA ALA A 348 -29.09 -20.42 21.86
C ALA A 348 -27.59 -20.14 21.80
N PRO A 349 -26.94 -19.74 22.92
CA PRO A 349 -25.49 -19.56 22.96
C PRO A 349 -24.75 -20.82 22.50
N LEU A 350 -23.68 -20.63 21.73
CA LEU A 350 -22.93 -21.76 21.18
C LEU A 350 -21.42 -21.51 21.24
N ARG A 351 -20.68 -22.56 21.60
CA ARG A 351 -19.22 -22.60 21.52
C ARG A 351 -18.79 -23.13 20.16
N LEU A 352 -17.94 -22.39 19.47
CA LEU A 352 -17.34 -22.82 18.20
C LEU A 352 -16.23 -23.84 18.43
N LYS A 353 -16.08 -24.75 17.46
CA LYS A 353 -14.93 -25.66 17.42
C LYS A 353 -13.71 -24.91 16.87
N PRO A 354 -12.50 -25.14 17.40
CA PRO A 354 -11.29 -24.53 16.88
C PRO A 354 -10.97 -25.07 15.47
N LEU A 355 -10.27 -24.27 14.67
CA LEU A 355 -9.80 -24.72 13.35
C LEU A 355 -8.63 -25.70 13.50
N ALA A 356 -8.68 -26.78 12.72
CA ALA A 356 -7.56 -27.72 12.62
C ALA A 356 -6.43 -27.21 11.70
N LYS A 357 -6.74 -26.31 10.76
CA LYS A 357 -5.80 -25.72 9.79
C LYS A 357 -6.15 -24.26 9.55
N SER A 358 -5.15 -23.45 9.24
CA SER A 358 -5.36 -22.06 8.83
C SER A 358 -6.16 -22.00 7.53
N ILE A 359 -6.98 -20.97 7.40
CA ILE A 359 -7.76 -20.67 6.21
C ILE A 359 -7.05 -19.62 5.37
N PRO A 360 -7.09 -19.73 4.03
CA PRO A 360 -6.65 -18.65 3.16
C PRO A 360 -7.49 -17.39 3.39
N ILE A 361 -6.82 -16.25 3.33
CA ILE A 361 -7.48 -14.95 3.26
C ILE A 361 -8.23 -14.90 1.94
N GLU A 362 -9.48 -14.45 1.96
CA GLU A 362 -10.18 -14.10 0.73
C GLU A 362 -9.71 -12.72 0.30
N THR A 363 -8.94 -12.67 -0.78
CA THR A 363 -8.59 -11.42 -1.42
C THR A 363 -9.80 -10.93 -2.21
N SER A 364 -10.18 -9.67 -2.01
CA SER A 364 -11.21 -9.00 -2.79
C SER A 364 -10.75 -8.85 -4.25
N VAL A 365 -11.10 -9.79 -5.12
CA VAL A 365 -10.96 -9.63 -6.57
C VAL A 365 -12.19 -8.90 -7.08
N HIS A 366 -12.01 -7.85 -7.88
CA HIS A 366 -13.12 -7.15 -8.49
C HIS A 366 -13.91 -8.14 -9.37
N PRO A 367 -15.16 -8.49 -9.03
CA PRO A 367 -15.84 -9.62 -9.67
C PRO A 367 -16.12 -9.39 -11.17
N ALA A 368 -16.30 -8.13 -11.57
CA ALA A 368 -16.51 -7.74 -12.96
C ALA A 368 -15.23 -7.45 -13.78
N CYS A 369 -14.05 -7.47 -13.15
CA CYS A 369 -12.80 -7.11 -13.83
C CYS A 369 -11.64 -7.98 -13.31
N PRO A 370 -11.45 -9.19 -13.88
CA PRO A 370 -10.39 -10.10 -13.45
C PRO A 370 -8.99 -9.61 -13.85
N ASP A 371 -8.90 -8.86 -14.95
CA ASP A 371 -7.69 -8.14 -15.34
C ASP A 371 -7.62 -6.81 -14.56
N LYS A 372 -6.44 -6.25 -14.28
CA LYS A 372 -6.34 -5.00 -13.52
C LYS A 372 -6.98 -3.78 -14.22
N LEU A 373 -7.20 -3.90 -15.53
CA LEU A 373 -7.75 -2.88 -16.42
C LEU A 373 -8.81 -3.54 -17.32
N CYS A 374 -10.04 -3.02 -17.29
CA CYS A 374 -11.14 -3.50 -18.14
C CYS A 374 -11.89 -2.34 -18.79
N PHE A 375 -12.31 -2.54 -20.04
CA PHE A 375 -13.11 -1.56 -20.78
C PHE A 375 -14.24 -2.29 -21.49
N GLN A 376 -15.46 -1.78 -21.33
CA GLN A 376 -16.63 -2.33 -21.99
C GLN A 376 -17.59 -1.22 -22.42
N VAL A 377 -18.15 -1.35 -23.62
CA VAL A 377 -19.30 -0.56 -24.04
C VAL A 377 -20.57 -1.30 -23.62
N LEU A 378 -21.47 -0.59 -22.93
CA LEU A 378 -22.69 -1.18 -22.39
C LEU A 378 -23.73 -1.42 -23.50
N PRO A 379 -24.75 -2.27 -23.26
CA PRO A 379 -25.73 -2.64 -24.29
C PRO A 379 -26.51 -1.47 -24.92
N ASN A 380 -26.61 -0.32 -24.23
CA ASN A 380 -27.24 0.89 -24.77
C ASN A 380 -26.39 1.60 -25.85
N LYS A 381 -25.12 1.22 -26.01
CA LYS A 381 -24.12 1.75 -26.95
C LYS A 381 -23.75 3.22 -26.79
N THR A 382 -24.35 3.91 -25.82
CA THR A 382 -24.05 5.31 -25.49
C THR A 382 -23.21 5.44 -24.23
N THR A 383 -23.15 4.38 -23.42
CA THR A 383 -22.40 4.34 -22.17
C THR A 383 -21.23 3.36 -22.25
N ALA A 384 -20.08 3.75 -21.73
CA ALA A 384 -18.94 2.86 -21.50
C ALA A 384 -18.58 2.77 -20.02
N LEU A 385 -18.04 1.61 -19.61
CA LEU A 385 -17.45 1.38 -18.29
C LEU A 385 -15.95 1.09 -18.45
N LEU A 386 -15.14 1.94 -17.81
CA LEU A 386 -13.70 1.78 -17.66
C LEU A 386 -13.39 1.43 -16.20
N THR A 387 -12.93 0.22 -15.94
CA THR A 387 -12.57 -0.25 -14.59
C THR A 387 -11.05 -0.29 -14.43
N ILE A 388 -10.55 0.32 -13.37
CA ILE A 388 -9.12 0.41 -13.04
C ILE A 388 -8.95 0.00 -11.58
N THR A 389 -8.52 -1.24 -11.36
CA THR A 389 -8.38 -1.82 -10.00
C THR A 389 -6.99 -1.60 -9.40
N SER A 390 -6.07 -0.96 -10.13
CA SER A 390 -4.75 -0.59 -9.63
C SER A 390 -4.11 0.50 -10.49
N PHE A 391 -3.44 1.47 -9.86
CA PHE A 391 -2.52 2.39 -10.52
C PHE A 391 -1.06 1.93 -10.43
N SER A 392 -0.75 0.71 -9.97
CA SER A 392 0.63 0.18 -9.82
C SER A 392 1.28 -0.14 -11.17
N TYR A 393 1.37 0.88 -12.02
CA TYR A 393 1.91 0.90 -13.36
C TYR A 393 3.04 1.93 -13.41
N TYR A 394 4.19 1.53 -12.91
CA TYR A 394 5.36 2.39 -12.79
C TYR A 394 6.18 2.40 -14.07
N TRP A 395 6.96 3.47 -14.26
CA TRP A 395 7.76 3.63 -15.47
C TRP A 395 8.84 2.54 -15.62
N TRP A 396 9.31 1.99 -14.49
CA TRP A 396 10.27 0.88 -14.46
C TRP A 396 9.63 -0.50 -14.63
N SER A 397 8.31 -0.60 -14.73
CA SER A 397 7.59 -1.88 -14.86
C SER A 397 6.72 -1.94 -16.10
N ASN A 398 5.57 -1.28 -16.08
CA ASN A 398 4.45 -1.53 -16.99
C ASN A 398 3.63 -0.28 -17.29
N LEU A 399 4.15 0.93 -17.06
CA LEU A 399 3.44 2.18 -17.39
C LEU A 399 3.00 2.25 -18.86
N THR A 400 3.79 1.72 -19.79
CA THR A 400 3.42 1.68 -21.22
C THR A 400 2.17 0.84 -21.46
N GLU A 401 2.00 -0.28 -20.76
CA GLU A 401 0.82 -1.14 -20.84
C GLU A 401 -0.44 -0.35 -20.44
N PHE A 402 -0.36 0.36 -19.31
CA PHE A 402 -1.44 1.23 -18.85
C PHE A 402 -1.78 2.32 -19.88
N LYS A 403 -0.77 3.04 -20.36
CA LYS A 403 -0.96 4.13 -21.34
C LYS A 403 -1.62 3.61 -22.61
N THR A 404 -1.13 2.51 -23.18
CA THR A 404 -1.70 1.88 -24.37
C THR A 404 -3.14 1.43 -24.14
N PHE A 405 -3.45 0.83 -22.98
CA PHE A 405 -4.81 0.43 -22.66
C PHE A 405 -5.77 1.63 -22.59
N ILE A 406 -5.38 2.69 -21.90
CA ILE A 406 -6.17 3.92 -21.79
C ILE A 406 -6.33 4.58 -23.16
N ASP A 407 -5.24 4.72 -23.93
CA ASP A 407 -5.27 5.34 -25.26
C ASP A 407 -6.23 4.58 -26.21
N ASN A 408 -6.16 3.25 -26.23
CA ASN A 408 -7.06 2.42 -27.04
C ASN A 408 -8.52 2.55 -26.57
N SER A 409 -8.75 2.63 -25.26
CA SER A 409 -10.10 2.82 -24.70
C SER A 409 -10.69 4.16 -25.13
N PHE A 410 -9.92 5.26 -25.08
CA PHE A 410 -10.40 6.57 -25.49
C PHE A 410 -10.57 6.71 -27.01
N GLN A 411 -9.76 6.01 -27.81
CA GLN A 411 -10.00 5.89 -29.25
C GLN A 411 -11.34 5.19 -29.55
N GLU A 412 -11.66 4.13 -28.81
CA GLU A 412 -12.94 3.42 -28.97
C GLU A 412 -14.14 4.26 -28.51
N ILE A 413 -13.99 5.00 -27.40
CA ILE A 413 -14.98 5.97 -26.90
C ILE A 413 -15.32 7.00 -27.98
N GLU A 414 -14.29 7.56 -28.63
CA GLU A 414 -14.45 8.53 -29.71
C GLU A 414 -15.09 7.90 -30.95
N ALA A 415 -14.62 6.72 -31.37
CA ALA A 415 -15.12 6.01 -32.54
C ALA A 415 -16.60 5.59 -32.41
N GLN A 416 -17.04 5.20 -31.21
CA GLN A 416 -18.43 4.82 -30.95
C GLN A 416 -19.33 5.99 -30.56
N GLY A 417 -18.78 7.19 -30.34
CA GLY A 417 -19.56 8.36 -29.92
C GLY A 417 -20.19 8.20 -28.54
N ILE A 418 -19.45 7.61 -27.59
CA ILE A 418 -19.91 7.38 -26.22
C ILE A 418 -20.19 8.72 -25.51
N THR A 419 -21.40 8.90 -25.00
CA THR A 419 -21.86 10.14 -24.34
C THR A 419 -21.72 10.12 -22.83
N ASP A 420 -21.67 8.92 -22.24
CA ASP A 420 -21.58 8.70 -20.80
C ASP A 420 -20.44 7.71 -20.49
N LEU A 421 -19.48 8.13 -19.67
CA LEU A 421 -18.35 7.29 -19.27
C LEU A 421 -18.39 7.09 -17.76
N ILE A 422 -18.50 5.83 -17.35
CA ILE A 422 -18.33 5.40 -15.96
C ILE A 422 -16.88 4.98 -15.76
N ILE A 423 -16.20 5.54 -14.76
CA ILE A 423 -14.86 5.16 -14.34
C ILE A 423 -14.96 4.51 -12.95
N ASP A 424 -14.71 3.20 -12.90
CA ASP A 424 -14.73 2.42 -11.67
C ASP A 424 -13.33 2.29 -11.09
N VAL A 425 -13.10 2.92 -9.94
CA VAL A 425 -11.82 2.84 -9.20
C VAL A 425 -12.00 2.14 -7.85
N ARG A 426 -13.10 1.41 -7.65
CA ARG A 426 -13.25 0.51 -6.50
C ARG A 426 -12.15 -0.53 -6.50
N TYR A 427 -11.76 -0.98 -5.32
CA TYR A 427 -10.64 -1.89 -5.08
C TYR A 427 -9.26 -1.36 -5.47
N ASN A 428 -9.13 -0.10 -5.91
CA ASN A 428 -7.86 0.47 -6.35
C ASN A 428 -7.03 1.05 -5.20
N GLY A 429 -6.04 0.29 -4.73
CA GLY A 429 -5.12 0.73 -3.66
C GLY A 429 -4.12 1.83 -4.04
N GLY A 430 -4.13 2.33 -5.29
CA GLY A 430 -3.23 3.36 -5.77
C GLY A 430 -2.06 2.80 -6.59
N GLY A 431 -0.92 3.49 -6.54
CA GLY A 431 0.26 3.19 -7.36
C GLY A 431 0.94 4.44 -7.93
N SER A 432 1.33 4.40 -9.20
CA SER A 432 2.07 5.46 -9.90
C SER A 432 1.22 6.68 -10.23
N GLN A 433 1.69 7.86 -9.84
CA GLN A 433 1.12 9.15 -10.22
C GLN A 433 1.04 9.32 -11.75
N HIS A 434 2.00 8.79 -12.49
CA HIS A 434 2.06 8.91 -13.95
C HIS A 434 0.87 8.24 -14.65
N ALA A 435 0.37 7.13 -14.09
CA ALA A 435 -0.82 6.45 -14.59
C ALA A 435 -2.07 7.32 -14.38
N SER A 436 -2.22 7.90 -13.18
CA SER A 436 -3.30 8.84 -12.88
C SER A 436 -3.25 10.11 -13.75
N ILE A 437 -2.07 10.72 -13.89
CA ILE A 437 -1.85 11.91 -14.74
C ILE A 437 -2.24 11.62 -16.19
N HIS A 438 -1.83 10.46 -16.73
CA HIS A 438 -2.18 10.08 -18.11
C HIS A 438 -3.69 9.96 -18.31
N LEU A 439 -4.41 9.36 -17.35
CA LEU A 439 -5.87 9.32 -17.39
C LEU A 439 -6.48 10.72 -17.28
N LEU A 440 -6.03 11.55 -16.33
CA LEU A 440 -6.55 12.92 -16.15
C LEU A 440 -6.38 13.80 -17.39
N LYS A 441 -5.36 13.58 -18.22
CA LYS A 441 -5.19 14.31 -19.49
C LYS A 441 -6.32 14.02 -20.50
N TYR A 442 -7.03 12.90 -20.38
CA TYR A 442 -8.25 12.65 -21.14
C TYR A 442 -9.51 13.27 -20.49
N LEU A 443 -9.48 13.60 -19.20
CA LEU A 443 -10.67 14.05 -18.46
C LEU A 443 -10.70 15.56 -18.22
N MET A 444 -9.53 16.20 -18.14
CA MET A 444 -9.39 17.63 -17.88
C MET A 444 -9.60 18.45 -19.15
N ARG A 445 -10.24 19.62 -19.03
CA ARG A 445 -10.49 20.54 -20.16
C ARG A 445 -9.44 21.64 -20.30
N GLN A 446 -8.65 21.89 -19.26
CA GLN A 446 -7.65 22.94 -19.19
C GLN A 446 -6.32 22.38 -18.69
N PRO A 447 -5.18 23.02 -19.01
CA PRO A 447 -3.90 22.67 -18.41
C PRO A 447 -3.99 22.68 -16.87
N PHE A 448 -3.41 21.66 -16.23
CA PHE A 448 -3.53 21.44 -14.79
C PHE A 448 -2.19 21.06 -14.18
N ARG A 449 -2.04 21.25 -12.87
CA ARG A 449 -0.88 20.79 -12.11
C ARG A 449 -1.35 19.69 -11.14
N TYR A 450 -0.61 18.59 -11.08
CA TYR A 450 -1.00 17.44 -10.27
C TYR A 450 -0.72 17.68 -8.77
N PHE A 451 0.55 17.89 -8.41
CA PHE A 451 0.96 18.18 -7.04
C PHE A 451 1.12 19.68 -6.77
N ALA A 452 0.56 20.16 -5.65
CA ALA A 452 0.94 21.44 -5.05
C ALA A 452 2.29 21.33 -4.33
N SER A 453 2.55 20.19 -3.70
CA SER A 453 3.83 19.87 -3.06
C SER A 453 4.06 18.38 -3.10
N ALA A 454 5.28 17.96 -3.41
CA ALA A 454 5.69 16.57 -3.38
C ALA A 454 7.15 16.49 -2.92
N LEU A 455 7.41 15.74 -1.85
CA LEU A 455 8.77 15.42 -1.41
C LEU A 455 9.26 14.21 -2.21
N TYR A 456 10.47 14.31 -2.76
CA TYR A 456 11.16 13.27 -3.55
C TYR A 456 10.56 12.96 -4.94
N ASP A 457 9.28 13.26 -5.19
CA ASP A 457 8.69 13.21 -6.52
C ASP A 457 9.00 14.48 -7.34
N GLU A 458 9.16 14.31 -8.65
CA GLU A 458 9.40 15.42 -9.59
C GLU A 458 8.27 16.46 -9.51
N GLU A 459 8.61 17.75 -9.65
CA GLU A 459 7.61 18.71 -10.10
C GLU A 459 7.23 18.34 -11.54
N GLU A 460 6.17 17.55 -11.70
CA GLU A 460 5.53 17.13 -12.97
C GLU A 460 5.14 18.31 -13.89
N GLY A 461 5.39 19.55 -13.46
CA GLY A 461 5.08 20.75 -14.22
C GLY A 461 3.58 20.89 -14.50
N ILE A 462 3.27 21.66 -15.54
CA ILE A 462 1.91 21.81 -16.04
C ILE A 462 1.63 20.69 -17.04
N GLN A 463 0.58 19.91 -16.77
CA GLN A 463 0.07 18.86 -17.62
C GLN A 463 -0.93 19.44 -18.61
N VAL A 464 -0.78 19.09 -19.89
CA VAL A 464 -1.64 19.58 -20.97
C VAL A 464 -2.62 18.46 -21.36
N PRO A 465 -3.95 18.71 -21.34
CA PRO A 465 -4.94 17.74 -21.82
C PRO A 465 -4.67 17.25 -23.24
N PHE A 466 -5.09 16.03 -23.53
CA PHE A 466 -5.04 15.50 -24.88
C PHE A 466 -6.02 16.25 -25.79
N LYS A 467 -5.70 16.30 -27.10
CA LYS A 467 -6.54 17.01 -28.08
C LYS A 467 -7.94 16.40 -28.18
N ASN A 468 -8.05 15.09 -27.98
CA ASN A 468 -9.29 14.33 -27.91
C ASN A 468 -9.74 14.06 -26.46
N ALA A 469 -9.49 15.01 -25.54
CA ALA A 469 -10.04 14.94 -24.20
C ALA A 469 -11.57 14.76 -24.25
N TYR A 470 -12.06 13.87 -23.39
CA TYR A 470 -13.45 13.48 -23.32
C TYR A 470 -14.33 14.65 -22.88
N SER A 471 -15.46 14.81 -23.57
CA SER A 471 -16.38 15.94 -23.36
C SER A 471 -17.78 15.53 -22.91
N GLY A 472 -18.06 14.22 -22.87
CA GLY A 472 -19.32 13.66 -22.39
C GLY A 472 -19.47 13.73 -20.86
N LYS A 473 -20.50 13.08 -20.34
CA LYS A 473 -20.76 13.01 -18.89
C LYS A 473 -19.86 11.97 -18.25
N LEU A 474 -19.30 12.30 -17.10
CA LEU A 474 -18.44 11.42 -16.31
C LEU A 474 -19.13 10.99 -15.02
N TYR A 475 -19.00 9.72 -14.68
CA TYR A 475 -19.44 9.13 -13.43
C TYR A 475 -18.29 8.33 -12.83
N PHE A 476 -18.09 8.41 -11.53
CA PHE A 476 -17.00 7.75 -10.82
C PHE A 476 -17.57 6.84 -9.74
N MET A 477 -17.13 5.59 -9.70
CA MET A 477 -17.49 4.65 -8.62
C MET A 477 -16.31 4.46 -7.68
N ILE A 478 -16.54 4.64 -6.38
CA ILE A 478 -15.52 4.59 -5.33
C ILE A 478 -15.92 3.71 -4.13
N ASP A 479 -14.94 3.24 -3.36
CA ASP A 479 -15.11 2.44 -2.15
C ASP A 479 -14.06 2.79 -1.08
N GLY A 480 -14.11 2.09 0.06
CA GLY A 480 -13.18 2.29 1.18
C GLY A 480 -11.73 1.87 0.93
N ASN A 481 -11.39 1.19 -0.17
CA ASN A 481 -10.02 0.71 -0.43
C ASN A 481 -9.13 1.75 -1.14
N GLY A 482 -9.73 2.82 -1.66
CA GLY A 482 -9.03 3.81 -2.49
C GLY A 482 -7.88 4.56 -1.81
N ASN A 483 -6.67 4.01 -1.85
CA ASN A 483 -5.50 4.56 -1.17
C ASN A 483 -4.55 5.33 -2.11
N SER A 484 -3.59 6.07 -1.54
CA SER A 484 -2.45 6.67 -2.26
C SER A 484 -2.87 7.45 -3.52
N THR A 485 -2.32 7.13 -4.69
CA THR A 485 -2.64 7.75 -5.98
C THR A 485 -4.13 7.72 -6.34
N THR A 486 -4.92 6.75 -5.88
CA THR A 486 -6.39 6.78 -6.09
C THR A 486 -7.01 7.95 -5.34
N GLY A 487 -6.55 8.23 -4.11
CA GLY A 487 -6.92 9.42 -3.33
C GLY A 487 -6.54 10.70 -4.05
N HIS A 488 -5.32 10.79 -4.57
CA HIS A 488 -4.87 11.93 -5.36
C HIS A 488 -5.73 12.15 -6.62
N PHE A 489 -5.97 11.10 -7.40
CA PHE A 489 -6.81 11.13 -8.60
C PHE A 489 -8.21 11.65 -8.27
N MET A 490 -8.87 11.04 -7.29
CA MET A 490 -10.24 11.40 -6.93
C MET A 490 -10.33 12.78 -6.26
N SER A 491 -9.27 13.24 -5.59
CA SER A 491 -9.21 14.61 -5.07
C SER A 491 -9.25 15.65 -6.19
N LEU A 492 -8.54 15.39 -7.30
CA LEU A 492 -8.55 16.26 -8.47
C LEU A 492 -9.87 16.15 -9.24
N VAL A 493 -10.44 14.95 -9.35
CA VAL A 493 -11.79 14.75 -9.90
C VAL A 493 -12.81 15.61 -9.15
N LYS A 494 -12.79 15.58 -7.80
CA LYS A 494 -13.69 16.35 -6.95
C LYS A 494 -13.45 17.85 -7.05
N ALA A 495 -12.20 18.30 -6.92
CA ALA A 495 -11.86 19.72 -6.91
C ALA A 495 -12.11 20.43 -8.25
N HIS A 496 -12.04 19.69 -9.36
CA HIS A 496 -12.32 20.20 -10.70
C HIS A 496 -13.73 19.94 -11.20
N ASP A 497 -14.61 19.36 -10.36
CA ASP A 497 -16.01 19.07 -10.71
C ASP A 497 -16.12 18.28 -12.03
N LEU A 498 -15.31 17.22 -12.18
CA LEU A 498 -15.22 16.49 -13.44
C LEU A 498 -16.45 15.62 -13.73
N GLY A 499 -17.16 15.16 -12.70
CA GLY A 499 -18.31 14.27 -12.84
C GLY A 499 -18.88 13.81 -11.50
N VAL A 500 -19.98 13.05 -11.55
CA VAL A 500 -20.70 12.59 -10.36
C VAL A 500 -19.98 11.41 -9.72
N ILE A 501 -19.77 11.46 -8.40
CA ILE A 501 -19.10 10.42 -7.63
C ILE A 501 -20.13 9.63 -6.81
N VAL A 502 -20.13 8.30 -6.96
CA VAL A 502 -21.08 7.38 -6.33
C VAL A 502 -20.31 6.30 -5.56
N GLY A 503 -20.75 5.96 -4.35
CA GLY A 503 -20.18 4.85 -3.58
C GLY A 503 -20.01 5.20 -2.11
N GLU A 504 -18.86 4.88 -1.52
CA GLU A 504 -18.56 5.19 -0.11
C GLU A 504 -17.35 6.13 0.01
N GLU A 505 -17.10 6.66 1.21
CA GLU A 505 -15.91 7.49 1.46
C GLU A 505 -14.62 6.75 1.05
N LEU A 506 -13.85 7.37 0.16
CA LEU A 506 -12.61 6.80 -0.38
C LEU A 506 -11.53 6.67 0.71
N GLY A 507 -10.70 5.64 0.68
CA GLY A 507 -9.71 5.37 1.74
C GLY A 507 -8.59 6.40 1.95
N SER A 508 -8.42 7.33 1.02
CA SER A 508 -7.40 8.38 1.04
C SER A 508 -7.94 9.69 0.46
N ASN A 509 -7.10 10.72 0.40
CA ASN A 509 -7.47 12.07 -0.03
C ASN A 509 -6.32 12.80 -0.75
N GLN A 510 -6.41 14.12 -0.89
CA GLN A 510 -5.41 15.00 -1.52
C GLN A 510 -4.04 14.97 -0.83
N PHE A 511 -4.02 14.68 0.47
CA PHE A 511 -2.85 14.66 1.34
C PHE A 511 -2.49 13.20 1.62
N CYS A 512 -1.34 12.78 1.12
CA CYS A 512 -0.84 11.44 1.35
C CYS A 512 0.62 11.51 1.76
N THR A 513 0.94 10.93 2.92
CA THR A 513 2.32 10.56 3.20
C THR A 513 2.61 9.26 2.47
N GLY A 514 3.67 9.23 1.67
CA GLY A 514 4.01 8.11 0.78
C GLY A 514 5.53 7.91 0.74
N GLY A 515 5.98 6.81 0.14
CA GLY A 515 7.33 6.30 0.37
C GLY A 515 7.47 5.80 1.81
N SER A 516 8.03 4.62 2.02
CA SER A 516 8.09 4.00 3.34
C SER A 516 9.47 3.44 3.62
N THR A 517 9.93 3.64 4.84
CA THR A 517 11.07 2.93 5.40
C THR A 517 10.62 1.77 6.26
N THR A 518 11.38 0.68 6.22
CA THR A 518 11.23 -0.43 7.17
C THR A 518 12.13 -0.19 8.38
N CYS A 519 11.53 -0.23 9.55
CA CYS A 519 12.19 -0.16 10.83
C CYS A 519 12.08 -1.52 11.53
N ARG A 520 13.09 -1.85 12.36
CA ARG A 520 13.05 -3.00 13.26
C ARG A 520 13.39 -2.56 14.68
N LEU A 521 12.64 -3.06 15.66
CA LEU A 521 12.87 -2.78 17.08
C LEU A 521 14.04 -3.62 17.63
N THR A 522 14.79 -3.04 18.55
CA THR A 522 16.08 -3.59 19.02
C THR A 522 15.94 -4.93 19.73
N HIS A 523 14.94 -5.12 20.58
CA HIS A 523 14.87 -6.33 21.40
C HIS A 523 13.93 -7.39 20.84
N THR A 524 12.70 -7.00 20.52
CA THR A 524 11.65 -7.90 20.02
C THR A 524 11.81 -8.22 18.55
N GLN A 525 12.62 -7.43 17.84
CA GLN A 525 12.85 -7.58 16.41
C GLN A 525 11.53 -7.49 15.61
N LEU A 526 10.55 -6.76 16.15
CA LEU A 526 9.31 -6.40 15.44
C LEU A 526 9.63 -5.41 14.34
N GLU A 527 9.15 -5.71 13.15
CA GLU A 527 9.29 -4.86 11.97
C GLU A 527 8.04 -4.00 11.80
N PHE A 528 8.23 -2.75 11.40
CA PHE A 528 7.16 -1.81 11.11
C PHE A 528 7.61 -0.84 10.02
N TYR A 529 6.66 -0.22 9.34
CA TYR A 529 6.88 0.69 8.23
C TYR A 529 6.53 2.11 8.66
N VAL A 530 7.34 3.07 8.26
CA VAL A 530 7.11 4.50 8.52
C VAL A 530 7.14 5.26 7.21
N ALA A 531 6.10 6.03 6.92
CA ALA A 531 6.11 6.87 5.74
C ALA A 531 7.15 7.99 5.85
N THR A 532 7.87 8.30 4.78
CA THR A 532 9.01 9.25 4.78
C THR A 532 8.77 10.48 3.91
N GLY A 533 7.88 10.41 2.92
CA GLY A 533 7.54 11.50 2.02
C GLY A 533 6.14 12.06 2.27
N THR A 534 5.90 13.28 1.78
CA THR A 534 4.58 13.93 1.76
C THR A 534 4.25 14.37 0.34
N HIS A 535 3.06 14.01 -0.11
CA HIS A 535 2.52 14.35 -1.41
C HIS A 535 1.16 15.01 -1.21
N ILE A 536 0.97 16.17 -1.82
CA ILE A 536 -0.24 16.98 -1.70
C ILE A 536 -0.64 17.42 -3.10
N THR A 537 -1.84 17.02 -3.55
CA THR A 537 -2.38 17.47 -4.83
C THR A 537 -2.72 18.96 -4.80
N THR A 538 -3.08 19.53 -5.95
CA THR A 538 -3.60 20.91 -6.00
C THR A 538 -5.01 21.07 -5.42
N ALA A 539 -5.67 19.99 -5.03
CA ALA A 539 -6.98 19.99 -4.37
C ALA A 539 -6.92 20.37 -2.88
N THR A 540 -6.09 21.35 -2.50
CA THR A 540 -5.78 21.72 -1.09
C THR A 540 -6.95 22.33 -0.31
N GLY A 541 -8.09 22.57 -0.96
CA GLY A 541 -9.33 23.00 -0.30
C GLY A 541 -10.14 21.85 0.31
N LEU A 542 -9.77 20.60 0.04
CA LEU A 542 -10.41 19.41 0.62
C LEU A 542 -9.84 19.12 2.03
N PRO A 543 -10.62 18.49 2.93
CA PRO A 543 -10.18 18.20 4.29
C PRO A 543 -9.13 17.08 4.33
N ASP A 544 -8.16 17.18 5.24
CA ASP A 544 -7.12 16.15 5.42
C ASP A 544 -7.62 15.00 6.31
N GLU A 545 -8.66 15.25 7.11
CA GLU A 545 -9.20 14.34 8.12
C GLU A 545 -10.12 13.26 7.57
N THR A 546 -10.66 13.42 6.37
CA THR A 546 -11.58 12.47 5.74
C THR A 546 -11.08 12.06 4.37
N GLY A 547 -11.55 10.93 3.89
CA GLY A 547 -11.42 10.53 2.50
C GLY A 547 -12.16 11.46 1.53
N ILE A 548 -12.02 11.17 0.24
CA ILE A 548 -12.87 11.80 -0.78
C ILE A 548 -14.30 11.31 -0.62
N LEU A 549 -15.22 12.23 -0.32
CA LEU A 549 -16.63 11.93 -0.14
C LEU A 549 -17.37 11.87 -1.49
N PRO A 550 -18.22 10.84 -1.70
CA PRO A 550 -19.06 10.76 -2.89
C PRO A 550 -20.14 11.84 -2.87
N ASP A 551 -20.70 12.15 -4.04
CA ASP A 551 -21.92 12.97 -4.16
C ASP A 551 -23.15 12.16 -3.76
N HIS A 552 -23.13 10.84 -4.01
CA HIS A 552 -24.15 9.89 -3.60
C HIS A 552 -23.53 8.73 -2.80
N THR A 553 -23.81 8.69 -1.50
CA THR A 553 -23.36 7.60 -0.63
C THR A 553 -24.24 6.37 -0.81
N ILE A 554 -23.67 5.29 -1.35
CA ILE A 554 -24.36 4.01 -1.63
C ILE A 554 -23.56 2.88 -0.98
N PRO A 555 -23.89 2.47 0.27
CA PRO A 555 -23.24 1.33 0.91
C PRO A 555 -23.77 0.00 0.37
N GLN A 556 -22.94 -1.05 0.42
CA GLN A 556 -23.37 -2.41 0.14
C GLN A 556 -23.99 -3.01 1.40
N THR A 557 -25.31 -3.28 1.40
CA THR A 557 -25.99 -3.97 2.51
C THR A 557 -25.61 -5.45 2.58
N ILE A 558 -25.86 -6.09 3.74
CA ILE A 558 -25.65 -7.55 3.87
C ILE A 558 -26.48 -8.35 2.86
N ASP A 559 -27.72 -7.95 2.59
CA ASP A 559 -28.59 -8.65 1.63
C ASP A 559 -28.03 -8.58 0.20
N THR A 560 -27.59 -7.39 -0.22
CA THR A 560 -26.97 -7.20 -1.54
C THR A 560 -25.63 -7.93 -1.63
N TYR A 561 -24.83 -7.94 -0.56
CA TYR A 561 -23.57 -8.65 -0.49
C TYR A 561 -23.77 -10.16 -0.67
N LEU A 562 -24.70 -10.77 0.08
CA LEU A 562 -24.97 -12.21 0.02
C LEU A 562 -25.56 -12.66 -1.32
N LYS A 563 -26.24 -11.76 -2.04
CA LYS A 563 -26.78 -12.03 -3.39
C LYS A 563 -25.77 -11.75 -4.52
N GLY A 564 -24.63 -11.12 -4.21
CA GLY A 564 -23.67 -10.68 -5.21
C GLY A 564 -24.19 -9.52 -6.08
N GLU A 565 -25.09 -8.70 -5.55
CA GLU A 565 -25.63 -7.51 -6.21
C GLU A 565 -24.65 -6.33 -6.07
N ASP A 566 -24.61 -5.45 -7.08
CA ASP A 566 -23.73 -4.28 -7.14
C ASP A 566 -24.57 -2.97 -7.07
N PRO A 567 -24.96 -2.53 -5.86
CA PRO A 567 -25.85 -1.38 -5.70
C PRO A 567 -25.23 -0.07 -6.18
N VAL A 568 -23.91 0.08 -6.11
CA VAL A 568 -23.20 1.28 -6.57
C VAL A 568 -23.31 1.40 -8.09
N ARG A 569 -23.09 0.29 -8.81
CA ARG A 569 -23.25 0.23 -10.26
C ARG A 569 -24.69 0.45 -10.68
N ASP A 570 -25.64 -0.24 -10.03
CA ASP A 570 -27.06 -0.15 -10.38
C ASP A 570 -27.59 1.28 -10.18
N PHE A 571 -27.20 1.94 -9.09
CA PHE A 571 -27.54 3.34 -8.85
C PHE A 571 -26.93 4.27 -9.91
N THR A 572 -25.64 4.06 -10.25
CA THR A 572 -24.94 4.86 -11.26
C THR A 572 -25.62 4.74 -12.64
N LEU A 573 -26.04 3.53 -13.03
CA LEU A 573 -26.79 3.32 -14.26
C LEU A 573 -28.17 3.99 -14.24
N GLY A 574 -28.81 4.06 -13.08
CA GLY A 574 -30.04 4.82 -12.87
C GLY A 574 -29.86 6.31 -13.18
N LEU A 575 -28.78 6.93 -12.69
CA LEU A 575 -28.47 8.35 -12.95
C LEU A 575 -28.20 8.68 -14.42
N ILE A 576 -27.81 7.69 -15.23
CA ILE A 576 -27.56 7.87 -16.67
C ILE A 576 -28.86 7.78 -17.47
N ALA A 577 -29.83 7.01 -16.96
CA ALA A 577 -31.13 6.83 -17.61
C ALA A 577 -32.10 8.01 -17.40
N GLU A 578 -31.82 8.88 -16.43
CA GLU A 578 -32.51 10.14 -16.14
C GLU A 578 -32.03 11.29 -17.06
#